data_AF-A0A0R3SDC6-F1
#
_entry.id   AF-A0A0R3SDC6-F1
#
_cell.length_a   1.000
_cell.length_b   1.000
_cell.length_c   1.000
_cell.angle_alpha   90.00
_cell.angle_beta   90.00
_cell.angle_gamma   90.00
#
_symmetry.space_group_name_H-M   'P 1'
#
loop_
_entity.id
_entity.type
_entity.pdbx_description
1 polymer ?
#
loop_
_entity_poly.entity_id
_entity_poly.type
_entity_poly.pdbx_seq_one_letter_code
_entity_poly.pdbx_strand_id
1 'polypeptide(L)'
;MRKLRHGIDSFVSETSSFTHKSASCGDFQPLKLTSTLQYRLSYLMTVLENSGALGVEGIFRKTGSLTQQRAVVDALLHQDFNCTTFPWHEYSAHELAGALKSMISHLDQPLLTSGLIPFYLQAAKKKRKKNLITMEDSNKMGIYADFDTFKRSIKG
;
A
#
# COMPACT_ATOMS: atom_id res chain seq x y z
N MET A 1 14.88 47.76 32.92
CA MET A 1 13.54 47.45 32.38
C MET A 1 13.51 47.70 30.89
N ARG A 2 13.55 46.65 30.06
CA ARG A 2 13.26 46.74 28.61
C ARG A 2 12.38 45.57 28.20
N LYS A 3 11.36 45.92 27.43
CA LYS A 3 10.13 45.20 27.12
C LYS A 3 10.38 43.99 26.20
N LEU A 4 9.66 42.90 26.48
CA LEU A 4 9.50 41.69 25.67
C LEU A 4 9.03 42.05 24.25
N ARG A 5 9.75 41.59 23.23
CA ARG A 5 9.23 41.52 21.85
C ARG A 5 8.46 40.22 21.67
N HIS A 6 7.20 40.35 21.28
CA HIS A 6 6.32 39.28 20.86
C HIS A 6 6.69 38.79 19.46
N GLY A 7 6.49 37.49 19.25
CA GLY A 7 5.86 36.95 18.05
C GLY A 7 6.71 36.89 16.79
N ILE A 8 7.50 35.83 16.67
CA ILE A 8 7.97 35.32 15.37
C ILE A 8 7.14 34.09 15.00
N ASP A 9 6.41 34.26 13.91
CA ASP A 9 6.18 33.34 12.81
C ASP A 9 5.59 31.94 13.10
N SER A 10 4.31 31.85 12.77
CA SER A 10 3.69 30.77 11.98
C SER A 10 4.60 29.59 11.64
N PHE A 11 4.43 28.48 12.34
CA PHE A 11 4.90 27.18 11.88
C PHE A 11 3.68 26.34 11.47
N VAL A 12 3.31 26.52 10.21
CA VAL A 12 2.56 25.54 9.43
C VAL A 12 3.44 24.30 9.34
N SER A 13 2.91 23.16 9.78
CA SER A 13 3.41 21.85 9.37
C SER A 13 2.21 21.00 8.97
N GLU A 14 1.68 21.37 7.81
CA GLU A 14 1.68 20.49 6.64
C GLU A 14 1.48 19.02 7.02
N THR A 15 0.22 18.68 7.30
CA THR A 15 -0.23 17.30 7.16
C THR A 15 -0.16 16.99 5.67
N SER A 16 0.95 16.37 5.27
CA SER A 16 1.10 15.78 3.95
C SER A 16 -0.01 14.76 3.77
N SER A 17 -1.05 15.18 3.06
CA SER A 17 -2.05 14.32 2.47
C SER A 17 -1.28 13.35 1.58
N PHE A 18 -1.18 12.10 2.04
CA PHE A 18 -0.60 11.00 1.29
C PHE A 18 -1.60 10.62 0.19
N THR A 19 -1.73 11.49 -0.80
CA THR A 19 -2.42 11.19 -2.04
C THR A 19 -1.45 10.39 -2.89
N HIS A 20 -1.60 9.07 -2.86
CA HIS A 20 -1.10 8.27 -3.97
C HIS A 20 -1.81 8.77 -5.22
N LYS A 21 -1.09 9.55 -6.03
CA LYS A 21 -1.49 9.92 -7.38
C LYS A 21 -1.36 8.67 -8.24
N SER A 22 -2.34 7.76 -8.13
CA SER A 22 -2.52 6.70 -9.12
C SER A 22 -2.89 7.39 -10.43
N ALA A 23 -2.12 7.10 -11.49
CA ALA A 23 -2.35 7.65 -12.81
C ALA A 23 -3.83 7.50 -13.20
N SER A 24 -4.50 8.65 -13.28
CA SER A 24 -5.92 8.78 -13.57
C SER A 24 -6.22 8.18 -14.93
N CYS A 25 -7.19 7.27 -14.92
CA CYS A 25 -7.71 6.61 -16.08
C CYS A 25 -9.24 6.76 -15.98
N GLY A 26 -9.78 7.77 -16.66
CA GLY A 26 -11.22 7.97 -16.85
C GLY A 26 -11.97 8.50 -15.62
N ASP A 27 -12.94 9.38 -15.87
CA ASP A 27 -13.91 9.86 -14.87
C ASP A 27 -14.83 8.71 -14.44
N PHE A 28 -14.34 7.83 -13.57
CA PHE A 28 -15.16 6.78 -13.00
C PHE A 28 -16.06 7.37 -11.91
N GLN A 29 -17.35 7.06 -12.01
CA GLN A 29 -18.30 7.34 -10.94
C GLN A 29 -17.92 6.51 -9.70
N PRO A 30 -18.08 7.05 -8.48
CA PRO A 30 -17.85 6.30 -7.25
C PRO A 30 -18.63 4.97 -7.25
N LEU A 31 -17.93 3.87 -6.99
CA LEU A 31 -18.48 2.52 -7.04
C LEU A 31 -18.94 2.08 -5.66
N LYS A 32 -20.21 1.70 -5.53
CA LYS A 32 -20.71 1.10 -4.30
C LYS A 32 -20.33 -0.38 -4.23
N LEU A 33 -19.77 -0.83 -3.11
CA LEU A 33 -19.48 -2.25 -2.87
C LEU A 33 -20.77 -3.05 -2.62
N THR A 34 -21.45 -3.45 -3.70
CA THR A 34 -22.62 -4.33 -3.66
C THR A 34 -22.19 -5.80 -3.52
N SER A 35 -23.11 -6.69 -3.14
CA SER A 35 -22.85 -8.14 -3.08
C SER A 35 -22.40 -8.71 -4.44
N THR A 36 -23.02 -8.24 -5.53
CA THR A 36 -22.64 -8.61 -6.90
C THR A 36 -21.21 -8.19 -7.21
N LEU A 37 -20.86 -6.94 -6.91
CA LEU A 37 -19.50 -6.45 -7.14
C LEU A 37 -18.49 -7.21 -6.27
N GLN A 38 -18.81 -7.43 -5.00
CA GLN A 38 -17.97 -8.21 -4.09
C GLN A 38 -17.70 -9.62 -4.64
N TYR A 39 -18.73 -10.31 -5.12
CA TYR A 39 -18.59 -11.63 -5.74
C TYR A 39 -17.64 -11.59 -6.95
N ARG A 40 -17.81 -10.60 -7.84
CA ARG A 40 -16.95 -10.43 -9.02
C ARG A 40 -15.49 -10.16 -8.64
N LEU A 41 -15.23 -9.33 -7.63
CA LEU A 41 -13.88 -9.07 -7.14
C LEU A 41 -13.26 -10.30 -6.47
N SER A 42 -14.03 -11.05 -5.69
CA SER A 42 -13.60 -12.33 -5.13
C SER A 42 -13.22 -13.33 -6.21
N TYR A 43 -14.02 -13.43 -7.26
CA TYR A 43 -13.71 -14.30 -8.39
C TYR A 43 -12.42 -13.89 -9.11
N LEU A 44 -12.23 -12.59 -9.36
CA LEU A 44 -10.99 -12.07 -9.94
C LEU A 44 -9.75 -12.38 -9.08
N MET A 45 -9.87 -12.31 -7.75
CA MET A 45 -8.80 -12.73 -6.84
C MET A 45 -8.49 -14.22 -7.00
N THR A 46 -9.50 -15.07 -7.06
CA THR A 46 -9.33 -16.51 -7.31
C THR A 46 -8.69 -16.80 -8.67
N VAL A 47 -9.02 -16.05 -9.71
CA VAL A 47 -8.36 -16.16 -11.04
C VAL A 47 -6.88 -15.81 -10.94
N LEU A 48 -6.53 -14.72 -10.26
CA LEU A 48 -5.14 -14.33 -10.04
C LEU A 48 -4.36 -15.39 -9.25
N GLU A 49 -4.96 -15.98 -8.21
CA GLU A 49 -4.35 -17.05 -7.43
C GLU A 49 -4.11 -18.30 -8.28
N ASN A 50 -5.10 -18.74 -9.05
CA ASN A 50 -5.05 -19.98 -9.82
C ASN A 50 -4.23 -19.86 -11.12
N SER A 51 -4.05 -18.66 -11.67
CA SER A 51 -3.26 -18.43 -12.88
C SER A 51 -1.74 -18.41 -12.63
N GLY A 52 -1.29 -18.59 -11.39
CA GLY A 52 0.12 -18.47 -11.03
C GLY A 52 0.61 -17.01 -11.02
N ALA A 53 -0.29 -16.02 -10.95
CA ALA A 53 0.06 -14.60 -10.96
C ALA A 53 1.03 -14.21 -9.84
N LEU A 54 1.02 -14.94 -8.71
CA LEU A 54 1.93 -14.72 -7.58
C LEU A 54 3.41 -14.97 -7.95
N GLY A 55 3.68 -15.79 -8.96
CA GLY A 55 5.04 -16.01 -9.49
C GLY A 55 5.47 -14.97 -10.52
N VAL A 56 4.56 -14.08 -10.95
CA VAL A 56 4.86 -13.07 -11.98
C VAL A 56 5.62 -11.91 -11.36
N GLU A 57 6.78 -11.60 -11.94
CA GLU A 57 7.69 -10.57 -11.41
C GLU A 57 7.02 -9.18 -11.39
N GLY A 58 6.92 -8.60 -10.20
CA GLY A 58 6.33 -7.28 -10.03
C GLY A 58 4.82 -7.26 -10.21
N ILE A 59 4.11 -8.37 -9.99
CA ILE A 59 2.65 -8.38 -9.84
C ILE A 59 2.20 -7.29 -8.84
N PHE A 60 1.08 -6.64 -9.13
CA PHE A 60 0.59 -5.43 -8.44
C PHE A 60 1.50 -4.17 -8.49
N ARG A 61 2.77 -4.27 -8.89
CA ARG A 61 3.71 -3.15 -9.02
C ARG A 61 3.85 -2.64 -10.46
N LYS A 62 4.16 -3.54 -11.41
CA LYS A 62 4.24 -3.22 -12.84
C LYS A 62 2.84 -3.06 -13.41
N THR A 63 2.71 -2.19 -14.42
CA THR A 63 1.45 -1.91 -15.11
C THR A 63 1.46 -2.64 -16.46
N GLY A 64 0.38 -3.37 -16.76
CA GLY A 64 0.17 -4.00 -18.07
C GLY A 64 -0.45 -3.02 -19.08
N SER A 65 -1.14 -3.52 -20.11
CA SER A 65 -1.84 -2.65 -21.05
C SER A 65 -3.00 -1.94 -20.36
N LEU A 66 -2.97 -0.61 -20.33
CA LEU A 66 -4.06 0.19 -19.75
C LEU A 66 -5.39 0.01 -20.51
N THR A 67 -5.34 -0.22 -21.82
CA THR A 67 -6.53 -0.48 -22.63
C THR A 67 -7.19 -1.80 -22.25
N GLN A 68 -6.39 -2.86 -22.07
CA GLN A 68 -6.90 -4.17 -21.65
C GLN A 68 -7.40 -4.14 -20.21
N GLN A 69 -6.69 -3.44 -19.33
CA GLN A 69 -7.15 -3.19 -17.96
C GLN A 69 -8.54 -2.54 -17.93
N ARG A 70 -8.76 -1.50 -18.76
CA ARG A 70 -10.07 -0.83 -18.88
C ARG A 70 -11.14 -1.81 -19.38
N ALA A 71 -10.84 -2.60 -20.40
CA ALA A 71 -11.77 -3.60 -20.91
C ALA A 71 -12.23 -4.59 -19.83
N VAL A 72 -11.32 -5.03 -18.96
CA VAL A 72 -11.67 -5.89 -17.81
C VAL A 72 -12.56 -5.15 -16.81
N VAL A 73 -12.25 -3.90 -16.49
CA VAL A 73 -13.07 -3.06 -15.59
C VAL A 73 -14.48 -2.86 -16.15
N ASP A 74 -14.59 -2.48 -17.42
CA ASP A 74 -15.86 -2.24 -18.09
C ASP A 74 -16.71 -3.52 -18.13
N ALA A 75 -16.09 -4.67 -18.43
CA ALA A 75 -16.74 -5.97 -18.38
C ALA A 75 -17.25 -6.27 -16.96
N LEU A 76 -16.41 -6.11 -15.93
CA LEU A 76 -16.78 -6.35 -14.53
C LEU A 76 -17.93 -5.46 -14.03
N LEU A 77 -18.11 -4.29 -14.62
CA LEU A 77 -19.20 -3.36 -14.28
C LEU A 77 -20.48 -3.62 -15.08
N HIS A 78 -20.40 -4.36 -16.18
CA HIS A 78 -21.56 -4.70 -17.00
C HIS A 78 -22.59 -5.51 -16.22
N GLN A 79 -23.89 -5.28 -16.45
CA GLN A 79 -24.96 -5.94 -15.70
C GLN A 79 -24.95 -7.46 -15.94
N ASP A 80 -24.86 -7.87 -17.21
CA ASP A 80 -24.86 -9.27 -17.64
C ASP A 80 -23.50 -9.98 -17.53
N PHE A 81 -22.54 -9.39 -16.81
CA PHE A 81 -21.22 -10.00 -16.65
C PHE A 81 -21.29 -11.36 -15.93
N ASN A 82 -20.75 -12.38 -16.59
CA ASN A 82 -20.63 -13.72 -16.04
C ASN A 82 -19.16 -14.12 -15.85
N CYS A 83 -18.79 -14.37 -14.59
CA CYS A 83 -17.43 -14.73 -14.21
C CYS A 83 -16.96 -16.07 -14.80
N THR A 84 -17.86 -17.02 -15.08
CA THR A 84 -17.48 -18.36 -15.54
C THR A 84 -17.25 -18.42 -17.04
N THR A 85 -17.79 -17.47 -17.81
CA THR A 85 -17.66 -17.43 -19.27
C THR A 85 -16.73 -16.34 -19.77
N PHE A 86 -16.34 -15.39 -18.92
CA PHE A 86 -15.41 -14.34 -19.30
C PHE A 86 -14.02 -14.92 -19.63
N PRO A 87 -13.37 -14.52 -20.74
CA PRO A 87 -12.11 -15.11 -21.20
C PRO A 87 -10.90 -14.57 -20.42
N TRP A 88 -10.80 -14.91 -19.13
CA TRP A 88 -9.74 -14.43 -18.23
C TRP A 88 -8.31 -14.66 -18.75
N HIS A 89 -8.12 -15.73 -19.51
CA HIS A 89 -6.82 -16.15 -20.05
C HIS A 89 -6.30 -15.26 -21.19
N GLU A 90 -7.15 -14.41 -21.77
CA GLU A 90 -6.74 -13.42 -22.79
C GLU A 90 -6.02 -12.21 -22.17
N TYR A 91 -6.08 -12.08 -20.85
CA TYR A 91 -5.48 -10.97 -20.11
C TYR A 91 -4.26 -11.43 -19.31
N SER A 92 -3.23 -10.60 -19.29
CA SER A 92 -2.07 -10.80 -18.45
C SER A 92 -2.40 -10.60 -16.96
N ALA A 93 -1.59 -11.23 -16.10
CA ALA A 93 -1.69 -11.02 -14.65
C ALA A 93 -1.57 -9.54 -14.24
N HIS A 94 -0.79 -8.73 -14.97
CA HIS A 94 -0.64 -7.30 -14.69
C HIS A 94 -1.91 -6.50 -15.02
N GLU A 95 -2.64 -6.87 -16.07
CA GLU A 95 -3.91 -6.23 -16.44
C GLU A 95 -5.00 -6.59 -15.45
N LEU A 96 -5.11 -7.86 -15.08
CA LEU A 96 -6.06 -8.35 -14.07
C LEU A 96 -5.80 -7.71 -12.69
N ALA A 97 -4.53 -7.65 -12.26
CA ALA A 97 -4.14 -6.97 -11.03
C ALA A 97 -4.39 -5.46 -11.09
N GLY A 98 -4.16 -4.85 -12.26
CA GLY A 98 -4.49 -3.45 -12.52
C GLY A 98 -5.99 -3.19 -12.39
N ALA A 99 -6.82 -4.05 -12.98
CA ALA A 99 -8.27 -3.94 -12.95
C ALA A 99 -8.79 -4.08 -11.52
N LEU A 100 -8.29 -5.07 -10.76
CA LEU A 100 -8.63 -5.24 -9.35
C LEU A 100 -8.29 -3.98 -8.53
N LYS A 101 -7.08 -3.43 -8.68
CA LYS A 101 -6.67 -2.17 -8.02
C LYS A 101 -7.60 -1.03 -8.40
N SER A 102 -7.92 -0.90 -9.68
CA SER A 102 -8.81 0.14 -10.19
C SER A 102 -10.19 0.05 -9.57
N MET A 103 -10.78 -1.14 -9.54
CA MET A 103 -12.10 -1.35 -8.93
C MET A 103 -12.11 -0.96 -7.45
N ILE A 104 -11.07 -1.34 -6.70
CA ILE A 104 -10.94 -1.03 -5.27
C ILE A 104 -10.70 0.48 -5.05
N SER A 105 -9.89 1.14 -5.87
CA SER A 105 -9.58 2.57 -5.70
C SER A 105 -10.75 3.49 -6.01
N HIS A 106 -11.70 3.03 -6.83
CA HIS A 106 -12.89 3.80 -7.19
C HIS A 106 -14.10 3.51 -6.29
N LEU A 107 -13.94 2.70 -5.23
CA LEU A 107 -15.02 2.51 -4.27
C LEU A 107 -15.43 3.84 -3.62
N ASP A 108 -16.73 4.04 -3.44
CA ASP A 108 -17.33 5.22 -2.81
C ASP A 108 -16.85 5.43 -1.36
N GLN A 109 -16.57 4.33 -0.67
CA GLN A 109 -15.86 4.31 0.59
C GLN A 109 -14.62 3.41 0.49
N PRO A 110 -13.48 3.84 1.06
CA PRO A 110 -12.30 2.98 1.14
C PRO A 110 -12.63 1.71 1.92
N LEU A 111 -12.08 0.58 1.49
CA LEU A 111 -12.21 -0.71 2.21
C LEU A 111 -11.82 -0.58 3.69
N LEU A 112 -10.79 0.21 3.97
CA LEU A 112 -10.50 0.70 5.31
C LEU A 112 -11.40 1.90 5.59
N THR A 113 -12.61 1.62 6.03
CA THR A 113 -13.63 2.64 6.27
C THR A 113 -13.13 3.71 7.24
N SER A 114 -13.66 4.93 7.13
CA SER A 114 -13.23 6.09 7.93
C SER A 114 -13.27 5.83 9.44
N GLY A 115 -14.22 5.03 9.92
CA GLY A 115 -14.32 4.62 11.32
C GLY A 115 -13.21 3.66 11.79
N LEU A 116 -12.57 2.94 10.87
CA LEU A 116 -11.51 1.96 11.18
C LEU A 116 -10.09 2.56 11.10
N ILE A 117 -9.92 3.67 10.39
CA ILE A 117 -8.62 4.33 10.20
C ILE A 117 -7.90 4.62 11.53
N PRO A 118 -8.53 5.19 12.58
CA PRO A 118 -7.85 5.46 13.85
C PRO A 118 -7.28 4.20 14.50
N PHE A 119 -8.01 3.08 14.45
CA PHE A 119 -7.57 1.80 15.00
C PHE A 119 -6.41 1.22 14.21
N TYR A 120 -6.46 1.31 12.87
CA TYR A 120 -5.36 0.85 12.02
C TYR A 120 -4.08 1.65 12.27
N LEU A 121 -4.18 2.98 12.40
CA LEU A 121 -3.05 3.84 12.74
C LEU A 121 -2.49 3.54 14.13
N GLN A 122 -3.34 3.29 15.11
CA GLN A 122 -2.90 2.91 16.46
C GLN A 122 -2.14 1.57 16.44
N ALA A 123 -2.66 0.56 15.74
CA ALA A 123 -2.01 -0.74 15.60
C ALA A 123 -0.64 -0.63 14.90
N ALA A 124 -0.55 0.19 13.84
CA ALA A 124 0.70 0.44 13.13
C ALA A 124 1.76 1.13 14.03
N LYS A 125 1.35 2.12 14.84
CA LYS A 125 2.25 2.79 15.81
C LYS A 125 2.82 1.83 16.85
N LYS A 126 2.03 0.86 17.32
CA LYS A 126 2.47 -0.13 18.33
C LYS A 126 3.55 -1.06 17.78
N LYS A 127 3.51 -1.42 16.49
CA LYS A 127 4.55 -2.24 15.84
C LYS A 127 5.89 -1.51 15.71
N ARG A 128 5.89 -0.18 15.47
CA ARG A 128 7.14 0.61 15.39
C ARG A 128 7.86 0.76 16.73
N LYS A 129 7.13 0.96 17.84
CA LYS A 129 7.75 1.11 19.17
C LYS A 129 8.44 -0.17 19.64
N LYS A 130 7.94 -1.34 19.25
CA LYS A 130 8.57 -2.62 19.58
C LYS A 130 9.91 -2.85 18.86
N ASN A 131 10.15 -2.20 17.72
CA ASN A 131 11.44 -2.30 17.00
C ASN A 131 12.49 -1.30 17.50
N LEU A 132 12.08 -0.24 18.21
CA LEU A 132 13.02 0.73 18.79
C LEU A 132 13.56 0.23 20.14
N ILE A 133 12.74 -0.47 20.92
CA ILE A 133 13.15 -0.98 22.24
C ILE A 133 14.09 -2.20 22.12
N THR A 134 14.01 -2.99 21.04
CA THR A 134 14.96 -4.11 20.83
C THR A 134 16.36 -3.69 20.41
N MET A 135 16.59 -2.43 20.02
CA MET A 135 17.93 -1.91 19.68
C MET A 135 18.62 -1.22 20.86
N GLU A 136 17.88 -0.77 21.88
CA GLU A 136 18.46 -0.12 23.06
C GLU A 136 18.86 -1.10 24.17
N ASP A 137 18.24 -2.28 24.25
CA ASP A 137 18.57 -3.29 25.27
C ASP A 137 19.73 -4.22 24.88
N SER A 138 20.21 -4.15 23.63
CA SER A 138 21.39 -4.93 23.19
C SER A 138 22.72 -4.19 23.37
N ASN A 139 22.70 -2.89 23.72
CA ASN A 139 23.91 -2.06 23.80
C ASN A 139 24.42 -1.82 25.24
N LYS A 140 24.01 -2.66 26.20
CA LYS A 140 24.45 -2.58 27.61
C LYS A 140 25.25 -3.79 28.13
N MET A 141 25.73 -4.66 27.25
CA MET A 141 26.69 -5.71 27.61
C MET A 141 27.75 -5.83 26.50
N GLY A 142 28.88 -5.13 26.63
CA GLY A 142 30.07 -5.40 25.84
C GLY A 142 30.75 -4.21 25.15
N ILE A 143 31.03 -3.11 25.86
CA ILE A 143 32.11 -2.20 25.46
C ILE A 143 33.17 -2.25 26.57
N TYR A 144 34.20 -3.07 26.37
CA TYR A 144 35.60 -2.74 26.70
C TYR A 144 36.49 -3.80 26.02
N ALA A 145 36.53 -3.75 24.68
CA ALA A 145 37.73 -4.16 23.95
C ALA A 145 38.38 -2.87 23.46
N ASP A 146 39.27 -2.40 24.33
CA ASP A 146 40.13 -1.25 24.21
C ASP A 146 40.92 -1.24 22.89
N PHE A 147 40.76 -0.16 22.10
CA PHE A 147 41.48 0.05 20.83
C PHE A 147 43.00 0.18 21.07
N ASP A 148 43.45 0.47 22.30
CA ASP A 148 44.87 0.49 22.68
C ASP A 148 45.47 -0.93 22.79
N THR A 149 44.64 -1.96 22.96
CA THR A 149 45.08 -3.36 22.94
C THR A 149 45.40 -3.82 21.52
N PHE A 150 44.68 -3.35 20.51
CA PHE A 150 44.91 -3.70 19.10
C PHE A 150 46.21 -3.06 18.56
N LYS A 151 46.54 -1.82 18.95
CA LYS A 151 47.79 -1.18 18.52
C LYS A 151 49.05 -1.81 19.13
N ARG A 152 48.95 -2.45 20.29
CA ARG A 152 50.07 -3.17 20.91
C ARG A 152 50.42 -4.48 20.19
N SER A 153 49.52 -5.02 19.37
CA SER A 153 49.71 -6.29 18.66
C SER A 153 50.39 -6.18 17.29
N ILE A 154 50.62 -4.97 16.77
CA ILE A 154 51.20 -4.76 15.41
C ILE A 154 52.68 -4.28 15.47
N LYS A 155 53.29 -4.25 16.66
CA LYS A 155 54.71 -3.89 16.85
C LYS A 155 55.50 -4.89 17.72
N GLY A 156 55.16 -6.17 17.63
CA GLY A 156 56.00 -7.27 18.13
C GLY A 156 56.64 -8.00 16.98
#